data_AF-A0A1V1W926-F1
#
_entry.id   AF-A0A1V1W926-F1
#
_cell.length_a   1.000
_cell.length_b   1.000
_cell.length_c   1.000
_cell.angle_alpha   90.00
_cell.angle_beta   90.00
_cell.angle_gamma   90.00
#
_symmetry.space_group_name_H-M   'P 1'
#
loop_
_entity.id
_entity.type
_entity.pdbx_description
1 polymer ?
#
loop_
_entity_poly.entity_id
_entity_poly.type
_entity_poly.pdbx_seq_one_letter_code
_entity_poly.pdbx_strand_id
1 'polypeptide(L)'
;MEEPGQRQAQGRKGEQCRRAESSHASRPYVDTRRRYPRDMVNLTRIYTRTGDAGETRLGDMSSTSKTDPRLQAYADVDEANAHLGLALAQGDLDADVVTLLTRVQNDLFDVGADFCTPVVADPEFPPLRIEQEYVDRLEAWCDHYNEDLPKLRSFILNGGTPGAALLHVARTVVRRAERSAWAAYEVHGESMNVLAIKYLNRLSDLLFILARHANREDGDVLWVPGGER
;
A
#
# COMPACT_ATOMS: atom_id res chain seq x y z
N MET A 1 33.04 42.49 57.16
CA MET A 1 34.32 41.88 57.58
C MET A 1 34.37 40.53 56.90
N GLU A 2 35.28 40.14 56.03
CA GLU A 2 36.41 40.73 55.29
C GLU A 2 36.80 39.59 54.31
N GLU A 3 36.91 39.88 53.01
CA GLU A 3 37.89 39.19 52.12
C GLU A 3 39.29 39.76 52.45
N PRO A 4 40.47 39.21 52.05
CA PRO A 4 40.77 38.52 50.77
C PRO A 4 41.92 37.46 50.79
N GLY A 5 42.30 36.90 49.64
CA GLY A 5 43.57 36.16 49.51
C GLY A 5 43.87 35.50 48.14
N GLN A 6 44.52 36.25 47.26
CA GLN A 6 44.82 35.95 45.84
C GLN A 6 46.02 34.99 45.55
N ARG A 7 45.93 34.34 44.36
CA ARG A 7 46.98 33.98 43.35
C ARG A 7 48.08 32.96 43.70
N GLN A 8 48.24 31.96 42.83
CA GLN A 8 49.30 31.92 41.79
C GLN A 8 49.14 30.74 40.83
N ALA A 9 49.52 30.97 39.56
CA ALA A 9 49.51 30.04 38.45
C ALA A 9 50.87 29.35 38.29
N GLN A 10 50.92 28.11 37.81
CA GLN A 10 52.05 27.56 37.05
C GLN A 10 51.65 26.27 36.31
N GLY A 11 52.07 26.20 35.04
CA GLY A 11 51.59 25.25 34.05
C GLY A 11 52.31 23.89 34.00
N ARG A 12 51.68 22.97 33.27
CA ARG A 12 52.27 21.77 32.64
C ARG A 12 51.60 21.65 31.26
N LYS A 13 52.29 21.95 30.14
CA LYS A 13 52.99 20.96 29.27
C LYS A 13 52.24 19.63 29.28
N GLY A 14 51.52 19.19 28.26
CA GLY A 14 51.77 19.28 26.82
C GLY A 14 51.66 17.85 26.29
N GLU A 15 50.43 17.35 26.11
CA GLU A 15 50.17 16.02 25.55
C GLU A 15 49.81 16.15 24.08
N GLN A 16 50.77 15.75 23.23
CA GLN A 16 50.58 15.57 21.80
C GLN A 16 49.67 14.35 21.56
N CYS A 17 48.38 14.60 21.34
CA CYS A 17 47.50 13.59 20.76
C CYS A 17 47.76 13.55 19.24
N ARG A 18 48.56 12.56 18.81
CA ARG A 18 48.81 12.28 17.40
C ARG A 18 47.49 11.85 16.75
N ARG A 19 46.99 12.66 15.82
CA ARG A 19 45.89 12.29 14.92
C ARG A 19 46.34 11.10 14.07
N ALA A 20 45.69 9.96 14.25
CA ALA A 20 45.77 8.86 13.30
C ALA A 20 44.97 9.25 12.05
N GLU A 21 45.67 9.49 10.94
CA GLU A 21 45.09 9.62 9.61
C GLU A 21 44.58 8.24 9.18
N SER A 22 43.26 8.02 9.25
CA SER A 22 42.63 6.84 8.66
C SER A 22 42.21 7.18 7.23
N SER A 23 42.97 6.65 6.28
CA SER A 23 42.65 6.67 4.86
C SER A 23 41.46 5.75 4.57
N HIS A 24 40.23 6.23 4.78
CA HIS A 24 39.05 5.59 4.23
C HIS A 24 38.87 6.06 2.79
N ALA A 25 39.34 5.24 1.86
CA ALA A 25 39.06 5.39 0.44
C ALA A 25 37.54 5.54 0.25
N SER A 26 37.12 6.72 -0.18
CA SER A 26 35.73 7.05 -0.42
C SER A 26 35.19 6.17 -1.54
N ARG A 27 34.27 5.25 -1.21
CA ARG A 27 33.49 4.53 -2.21
C ARG A 27 32.80 5.57 -3.10
N PRO A 28 32.80 5.41 -4.43
CA PRO A 28 32.15 6.37 -5.31
C PRO A 28 30.67 6.47 -4.92
N TYR A 29 30.21 7.71 -4.72
CA TYR A 29 28.80 8.04 -4.60
C TYR A 29 28.12 7.58 -5.88
N VAL A 30 27.36 6.49 -5.80
CA VAL A 30 26.48 6.08 -6.88
C VAL A 30 25.29 7.02 -6.83
N ASP A 31 25.26 7.98 -7.75
CA ASP A 31 24.09 8.81 -7.97
C ASP A 31 22.94 7.92 -8.45
N THR A 32 22.08 7.52 -7.51
CA THR A 32 20.89 6.69 -7.76
C THR A 32 19.79 7.44 -8.49
N ARG A 33 19.95 8.74 -8.78
CA ARG A 33 18.94 9.57 -9.45
C ARG A 33 18.80 9.30 -10.96
N ARG A 34 19.53 8.31 -11.50
CA ARG A 34 19.64 8.07 -12.94
C ARG A 34 19.03 6.75 -13.43
N ARG A 35 18.02 6.20 -12.73
CA ARG A 35 17.41 4.90 -13.07
C ARG A 35 15.90 4.88 -13.34
N TYR A 36 15.21 6.02 -13.32
CA TYR A 36 13.83 6.08 -13.82
C TYR A 36 13.78 6.94 -15.09
N PRO A 37 13.30 6.40 -16.23
CA PRO A 37 12.95 7.25 -17.37
C PRO A 37 11.92 8.31 -16.93
N ARG A 38 12.08 9.49 -17.51
CA ARG A 38 11.47 10.76 -17.10
C ARG A 38 9.98 10.87 -17.49
N ASP A 39 9.26 9.76 -17.51
CA ASP A 39 7.83 9.73 -17.83
C ASP A 39 7.03 9.68 -16.53
N MET A 40 7.17 10.76 -15.76
CA MET A 40 6.30 11.05 -14.64
C MET A 40 4.87 11.24 -15.17
N VAL A 41 3.88 10.60 -14.55
CA VAL A 41 2.46 10.83 -14.84
C VAL A 41 2.18 12.33 -14.67
N ASN A 42 1.91 13.02 -15.78
CA ASN A 42 1.74 14.48 -15.80
C ASN A 42 0.26 14.84 -15.87
N LEU A 43 -0.34 15.14 -14.72
CA LEU A 43 -1.72 15.61 -14.62
C LEU A 43 -1.77 17.14 -14.81
N THR A 44 -1.73 17.60 -16.06
CA THR A 44 -1.74 19.05 -16.40
C THR A 44 -3.15 19.56 -16.71
N ARG A 45 -3.83 18.93 -17.69
CA ARG A 45 -5.24 19.18 -18.00
C ARG A 45 -6.01 17.87 -17.84
N ILE A 46 -6.90 17.84 -16.86
CA ILE A 46 -7.61 16.62 -16.46
C ILE A 46 -8.59 16.15 -17.56
N TYR A 47 -9.36 17.05 -18.17
CA TYR A 47 -10.27 16.68 -19.26
C TYR A 47 -9.61 16.91 -20.63
N THR A 48 -9.57 15.87 -21.47
CA THR A 48 -8.96 15.90 -22.82
C THR A 48 -9.97 15.68 -23.95
N ARG A 49 -11.18 15.19 -23.63
CA ARG A 49 -12.23 14.74 -24.58
C ARG A 49 -11.85 13.53 -25.45
N THR A 50 -10.66 12.95 -25.28
CA THR A 50 -10.18 11.82 -26.10
C THR A 50 -10.98 10.54 -25.89
N GLY A 51 -11.70 10.42 -24.77
CA GLY A 51 -12.54 9.26 -24.46
C GLY A 51 -14.03 9.47 -24.66
N ASP A 52 -14.46 10.56 -25.31
CA ASP A 52 -15.90 10.87 -25.50
C ASP A 52 -16.59 9.84 -26.42
N ALA A 53 -15.82 9.14 -27.26
CA ALA A 53 -16.31 8.08 -28.14
C ALA A 53 -16.43 6.70 -27.45
N GLY A 54 -16.17 6.60 -26.14
CA GLY A 54 -16.22 5.34 -25.41
C GLY A 54 -14.91 4.54 -25.38
N GLU A 55 -13.83 5.10 -25.93
CA GLU A 55 -12.49 4.49 -25.94
C GLU A 55 -11.56 5.17 -24.93
N THR A 56 -10.43 4.53 -24.62
CA THR A 56 -9.33 5.08 -23.83
C THR A 56 -8.01 4.43 -24.24
N ARG A 57 -6.91 4.77 -23.55
CA ARG A 57 -5.61 4.13 -23.72
C ARG A 57 -5.16 3.37 -22.49
N LEU A 58 -4.51 2.23 -22.72
CA LEU A 58 -3.77 1.46 -21.72
C LEU A 58 -2.39 2.09 -21.43
N GLY A 59 -1.65 1.50 -20.47
CA GLY A 59 -0.34 1.99 -20.05
C GLY A 59 0.73 1.94 -21.14
N ASP A 60 0.57 1.07 -22.14
CA ASP A 60 1.39 0.97 -23.33
C ASP A 60 0.90 1.86 -24.50
N MET A 61 -0.07 2.75 -24.23
CA MET A 61 -0.72 3.65 -25.18
C MET A 61 -1.60 2.98 -26.24
N SER A 62 -1.78 1.66 -26.19
CA SER A 62 -2.75 0.96 -27.04
C SER A 62 -4.19 1.40 -26.72
N SER A 63 -5.08 1.40 -27.73
CA SER A 63 -6.48 1.79 -27.55
C SER A 63 -7.30 0.61 -27.02
N THR A 64 -8.24 0.90 -26.12
CA THR A 64 -9.24 -0.07 -25.66
C THR A 64 -10.58 0.59 -25.37
N SER A 65 -11.65 -0.20 -25.37
CA SER A 65 -12.99 0.24 -25.00
C SER A 65 -13.10 0.50 -23.49
N LYS A 66 -13.92 1.47 -23.09
CA LYS A 66 -14.24 1.76 -21.68
C LYS A 66 -14.98 0.62 -20.97
N THR A 67 -15.45 -0.39 -21.71
CA THR A 67 -16.07 -1.60 -21.15
C THR A 67 -15.15 -2.82 -21.23
N ASP A 68 -13.88 -2.65 -21.58
CA ASP A 68 -12.89 -3.72 -21.58
C ASP A 68 -12.71 -4.28 -20.14
N PRO A 69 -12.72 -5.62 -19.95
CA PRO A 69 -12.56 -6.23 -18.63
C PRO A 69 -11.27 -5.83 -17.90
N ARG A 70 -10.15 -5.65 -18.61
CA ARG A 70 -8.89 -5.14 -18.01
C ARG A 70 -9.07 -3.75 -17.43
N LEU A 71 -9.82 -2.89 -18.15
CA LEU A 71 -10.15 -1.55 -17.66
C LEU A 71 -11.02 -1.61 -16.41
N GLN A 72 -12.06 -2.43 -16.42
CA GLN A 72 -12.92 -2.62 -15.25
C GLN A 72 -12.10 -3.05 -14.03
N ALA A 73 -11.12 -3.95 -14.22
CA ALA A 73 -10.27 -4.44 -13.14
C ALA A 73 -9.48 -3.30 -12.46
N TYR A 74 -8.75 -2.47 -13.21
CA TYR A 74 -7.98 -1.38 -12.58
C TYR A 74 -8.86 -0.19 -12.13
N ALA A 75 -10.05 -0.01 -12.71
CA ALA A 75 -11.02 0.96 -12.23
C ALA A 75 -11.61 0.55 -10.86
N ASP A 76 -11.93 -0.73 -10.67
CA ASP A 76 -12.41 -1.22 -9.37
C ASP A 76 -11.31 -1.18 -8.29
N VAL A 77 -10.03 -1.29 -8.69
CA VAL A 77 -8.88 -1.08 -7.80
C VAL A 77 -8.81 0.39 -7.34
N ASP A 78 -9.04 1.34 -8.23
CA ASP A 78 -9.12 2.77 -7.88
C ASP A 78 -10.28 3.04 -6.91
N GLU A 79 -11.44 2.41 -7.14
CA GLU A 79 -12.57 2.53 -6.20
C GLU A 79 -12.25 1.91 -4.83
N ALA A 80 -11.56 0.78 -4.78
CA ALA A 80 -11.07 0.21 -3.52
C ALA A 80 -10.12 1.17 -2.80
N ASN A 81 -9.24 1.83 -3.54
CA ASN A 81 -8.30 2.82 -3.03
C ASN A 81 -9.03 4.04 -2.43
N ALA A 82 -10.09 4.52 -3.09
CA ALA A 82 -10.93 5.61 -2.58
C ALA A 82 -11.65 5.24 -1.26
N HIS A 83 -12.12 4.00 -1.13
CA HIS A 83 -12.75 3.53 0.12
C HIS A 83 -11.75 3.42 1.28
N LEU A 84 -10.49 3.06 1.01
CA LEU A 84 -9.43 3.14 2.02
C LEU A 84 -9.18 4.60 2.44
N GLY A 85 -9.23 5.54 1.50
CA GLY A 85 -9.16 6.97 1.79
C GLY A 85 -10.26 7.44 2.75
N LEU A 86 -11.48 6.92 2.62
CA LEU A 86 -12.57 7.21 3.54
C LEU A 86 -12.31 6.64 4.95
N ALA A 87 -11.82 5.39 5.04
CA ALA A 87 -11.44 4.77 6.30
C ALA A 87 -10.33 5.57 7.01
N LEU A 88 -9.32 6.03 6.27
CA LEU A 88 -8.25 6.88 6.80
C LEU A 88 -8.75 8.24 7.28
N ALA A 89 -9.70 8.84 6.56
CA ALA A 89 -10.20 10.17 6.88
C ALA A 89 -11.18 10.21 8.05
N GLN A 90 -11.94 9.13 8.28
CA GLN A 90 -13.10 9.12 9.21
C GLN A 90 -13.09 7.95 10.20
N GLY A 91 -12.14 7.03 10.10
CA GLY A 91 -12.17 5.78 10.84
C GLY A 91 -11.60 5.82 12.26
N ASP A 92 -10.94 6.92 12.66
CA ASP A 92 -10.24 7.04 13.96
C ASP A 92 -9.37 5.81 14.26
N LEU A 93 -8.58 5.42 13.25
CA LEU A 93 -7.74 4.22 13.29
C LEU A 93 -6.43 4.50 14.02
N ASP A 94 -5.82 3.46 14.61
CA ASP A 94 -4.50 3.55 15.22
C ASP A 94 -3.45 4.06 14.21
N ALA A 95 -2.44 4.78 14.71
CA ALA A 95 -1.45 5.45 13.86
C ALA A 95 -0.60 4.47 13.00
N ASP A 96 -0.33 3.28 13.52
CA ASP A 96 0.34 2.19 12.79
C ASP A 96 -0.56 1.63 11.67
N VAL A 97 -1.85 1.45 11.93
CA VAL A 97 -2.84 1.05 10.92
C VAL A 97 -2.97 2.11 9.84
N VAL A 98 -3.01 3.40 10.19
CA VAL A 98 -3.01 4.52 9.23
C VAL A 98 -1.76 4.47 8.33
N THR A 99 -0.59 4.24 8.91
CA THR A 99 0.68 4.15 8.18
C THR A 99 0.66 2.97 7.20
N LEU A 100 0.20 1.81 7.65
CA LEU A 100 0.06 0.61 6.84
C LEU A 100 -0.94 0.81 5.69
N LEU A 101 -2.13 1.35 5.97
CA LEU A 101 -3.16 1.55 4.95
C LEU A 101 -2.73 2.60 3.91
N THR A 102 -1.98 3.62 4.32
CA THR A 102 -1.36 4.58 3.39
C THR A 102 -0.37 3.87 2.45
N ARG A 103 0.39 2.90 2.96
CA ARG A 103 1.25 2.05 2.12
C ARG A 103 0.42 1.19 1.16
N VAL A 104 -0.67 0.59 1.63
CA VAL A 104 -1.60 -0.17 0.78
C VAL A 104 -2.20 0.70 -0.33
N GLN A 105 -2.55 1.96 -0.07
CA GLN A 105 -3.02 2.87 -1.13
C GLN A 105 -1.98 3.09 -2.23
N ASN A 106 -0.69 3.10 -1.90
CA ASN A 106 0.39 3.15 -2.89
C ASN A 106 0.49 1.82 -3.64
N ASP A 107 0.49 0.70 -2.93
CA ASP A 107 0.53 -0.63 -3.55
C ASP A 107 -0.69 -0.85 -4.49
N LEU A 108 -1.87 -0.27 -4.20
CA LEU A 108 -3.02 -0.32 -5.12
C LEU A 108 -2.84 0.51 -6.40
N PHE A 109 -2.05 1.59 -6.37
CA PHE A 109 -1.63 2.26 -7.62
C PHE A 109 -0.68 1.36 -8.42
N ASP A 110 0.23 0.64 -7.75
CA ASP A 110 1.10 -0.34 -8.42
C ASP A 110 0.28 -1.48 -9.06
N VAL A 111 -0.73 -2.00 -8.36
CA VAL A 111 -1.69 -3.00 -8.90
C VAL A 111 -2.41 -2.45 -10.14
N GLY A 112 -2.91 -1.21 -10.05
CA GLY A 112 -3.58 -0.55 -11.18
C GLY A 112 -2.65 -0.37 -12.38
N ALA A 113 -1.39 0.04 -12.16
CA ALA A 113 -0.39 0.18 -13.20
C ALA A 113 -0.03 -1.16 -13.87
N ASP A 114 0.06 -2.24 -13.08
CA ASP A 114 0.31 -3.59 -13.57
C ASP A 114 -0.84 -4.07 -14.48
N PHE A 115 -2.09 -3.98 -14.02
CA PHE A 115 -3.26 -4.32 -14.83
C PHE A 115 -3.37 -3.47 -16.10
N CYS A 116 -3.10 -2.16 -16.00
CA CYS A 116 -3.18 -1.21 -17.10
C CYS A 116 -2.13 -1.48 -18.19
N THR A 117 -1.01 -2.12 -17.88
CA THR A 117 0.10 -2.34 -18.82
C THR A 117 0.18 -3.81 -19.24
N PRO A 118 -0.15 -4.20 -20.50
CA PRO A 118 -0.01 -5.58 -20.95
C PRO A 118 1.38 -6.17 -20.69
N VAL A 119 1.44 -7.43 -20.23
CA VAL A 119 2.71 -8.16 -20.06
C VAL A 119 3.20 -8.64 -21.42
N VAL A 120 4.47 -8.36 -21.74
CA VAL A 120 5.15 -8.77 -22.97
C VAL A 120 6.51 -9.38 -22.63
N ALA A 121 7.02 -10.28 -23.48
CA ALA A 121 8.24 -11.05 -23.19
C ALA A 121 9.53 -10.22 -23.17
N ASP A 122 9.61 -9.18 -24.00
CA ASP A 122 10.80 -8.32 -24.15
C ASP A 122 10.37 -6.84 -24.19
N PRO A 123 10.04 -6.24 -23.03
CA PRO A 123 9.63 -4.84 -22.96
C PRO A 123 10.85 -3.92 -23.13
N GLU A 124 10.66 -2.77 -23.80
CA GLU A 124 11.72 -1.76 -23.99
C GLU A 124 12.30 -1.25 -22.65
N PHE A 125 11.44 -1.18 -21.62
CA PHE A 125 11.82 -0.81 -20.26
C PHE A 125 11.18 -1.77 -19.26
N PRO A 126 11.83 -2.11 -18.12
CA PRO A 126 11.22 -2.92 -17.08
C PRO A 126 9.94 -2.25 -16.55
N PRO A 127 8.75 -2.85 -16.76
CA PRO A 127 7.51 -2.29 -16.25
C PRO A 127 7.43 -2.48 -14.73
N LEU A 128 6.73 -1.56 -14.06
CA LEU A 128 6.32 -1.75 -12.67
C LEU A 128 5.35 -2.95 -12.61
N ARG A 129 5.63 -3.91 -11.74
CA ARG A 129 4.82 -5.12 -11.54
C ARG A 129 4.67 -5.42 -10.06
N ILE A 130 3.56 -6.03 -9.70
CA ILE A 130 3.39 -6.65 -8.39
C ILE A 130 4.24 -7.91 -8.33
N GLU A 131 5.13 -7.96 -7.34
CA GLU A 131 6.04 -9.07 -7.08
C GLU A 131 5.58 -9.86 -5.85
N GLN A 132 6.18 -11.03 -5.61
CA GLN A 132 5.78 -11.92 -4.52
C GLN A 132 5.94 -11.25 -3.15
N GLU A 133 6.95 -10.38 -2.99
CA GLU A 133 7.20 -9.64 -1.75
C GLU A 133 6.03 -8.75 -1.31
N TYR A 134 5.14 -8.35 -2.24
CA TYR A 134 3.93 -7.60 -1.90
C TYR A 134 2.92 -8.49 -1.19
N VAL A 135 2.73 -9.73 -1.68
CA VAL A 135 1.81 -10.70 -1.10
C VAL A 135 2.34 -11.18 0.25
N ASP A 136 3.63 -11.50 0.33
CA ASP A 136 4.27 -11.96 1.57
C ASP A 136 4.19 -10.88 2.67
N ARG A 137 4.30 -9.60 2.30
CA ARG A 137 4.13 -8.48 3.24
C ARG A 137 2.71 -8.39 3.79
N LEU A 138 1.69 -8.59 2.95
CA LEU A 138 0.30 -8.63 3.44
C LEU A 138 0.09 -9.81 4.40
N GLU A 139 0.66 -10.98 4.10
CA GLU A 139 0.60 -12.15 4.99
C GLU A 139 1.24 -11.88 6.34
N ALA A 140 2.42 -11.26 6.36
CA ALA A 140 3.09 -10.88 7.61
C ALA A 140 2.24 -9.89 8.45
N TRP A 141 1.55 -8.95 7.81
CA TRP A 141 0.62 -8.06 8.52
C TRP A 141 -0.63 -8.79 9.00
N CYS A 142 -1.18 -9.72 8.21
CA CYS A 142 -2.28 -10.57 8.66
C CYS A 142 -1.89 -11.33 9.93
N ASP A 143 -0.72 -11.95 9.96
CA ASP A 143 -0.23 -12.69 11.13
C ASP A 143 -0.08 -11.78 12.35
N HIS A 144 0.54 -10.61 12.18
CA HIS A 144 0.75 -9.64 13.25
C HIS A 144 -0.55 -9.16 13.89
N TYR A 145 -1.50 -8.65 13.11
CA TYR A 145 -2.74 -8.09 13.65
C TYR A 145 -3.75 -9.17 14.08
N ASN A 146 -3.56 -10.43 13.67
CA ASN A 146 -4.42 -11.53 14.07
C ASN A 146 -3.93 -12.25 15.34
N GLU A 147 -2.68 -12.03 15.77
CA GLU A 147 -2.07 -12.69 16.94
C GLU A 147 -2.88 -12.45 18.23
N ASP A 148 -3.29 -11.21 18.48
CA ASP A 148 -3.98 -10.80 19.70
C ASP A 148 -5.52 -10.93 19.60
N LEU A 149 -6.06 -11.35 18.45
CA LEU A 149 -7.50 -11.44 18.26
C LEU A 149 -8.07 -12.77 18.77
N PRO A 150 -9.21 -12.76 19.48
CA PRO A 150 -9.86 -13.98 19.90
C PRO A 150 -10.32 -14.78 18.68
N LYS A 151 -10.26 -16.11 18.78
CA LYS A 151 -10.74 -17.02 17.72
C LYS A 151 -12.23 -16.81 17.46
N LEU A 152 -12.60 -16.59 16.20
CA LEU A 152 -14.00 -16.56 15.78
C LEU A 152 -14.61 -17.96 15.72
N ARG A 153 -15.86 -18.07 16.19
CA ARG A 153 -16.69 -19.30 16.11
C ARG A 153 -17.97 -19.11 15.30
N SER A 154 -18.19 -17.92 14.74
CA SER A 154 -19.27 -17.57 13.81
C SER A 154 -18.78 -16.46 12.88
N PHE A 155 -19.58 -16.12 11.87
CA PHE A 155 -19.38 -14.88 11.13
C PHE A 155 -19.65 -13.67 12.03
N ILE A 156 -19.07 -12.53 11.67
CA ILE A 156 -19.33 -11.24 12.32
C ILE A 156 -20.30 -10.43 11.47
N LEU A 157 -21.13 -9.63 12.14
CA LEU A 157 -21.88 -8.58 11.46
C LEU A 157 -20.92 -7.43 11.18
N ASN A 158 -20.84 -7.02 9.91
CA ASN A 158 -19.96 -5.91 9.52
C ASN A 158 -20.40 -4.63 10.25
N GLY A 159 -19.59 -4.14 11.18
CA GLY A 159 -19.91 -2.96 11.99
C GLY A 159 -18.97 -2.81 13.18
N GLY A 160 -19.45 -2.16 14.23
CA GLY A 160 -18.68 -1.81 15.41
C GLY A 160 -18.27 -0.34 15.36
N THR A 161 -16.98 -0.05 15.55
CA THR A 161 -16.44 1.31 15.47
C THR A 161 -16.59 1.89 14.05
N PRO A 162 -16.57 3.22 13.87
CA PRO A 162 -16.55 3.84 12.55
C PRO A 162 -15.44 3.28 11.65
N GLY A 163 -14.23 3.09 12.20
CA GLY A 163 -13.10 2.49 11.51
C GLY A 163 -13.37 1.05 11.05
N ALA A 164 -13.86 0.19 11.94
CA ALA A 164 -14.17 -1.20 11.60
C ALA A 164 -15.24 -1.31 10.51
N ALA A 165 -16.30 -0.51 10.61
CA ALA A 165 -17.37 -0.47 9.60
C ALA A 165 -16.82 -0.05 8.22
N LEU A 166 -16.00 1.01 8.16
CA LEU A 166 -15.40 1.49 6.92
C LEU A 166 -14.40 0.47 6.32
N LEU A 167 -13.62 -0.21 7.16
CA LEU A 167 -12.72 -1.28 6.72
C LEU A 167 -13.49 -2.48 6.16
N HIS A 168 -14.65 -2.82 6.72
CA HIS A 168 -15.52 -3.82 6.14
C HIS A 168 -16.12 -3.40 4.79
N VAL A 169 -16.46 -2.12 4.59
CA VAL A 169 -16.87 -1.62 3.28
C VAL A 169 -15.71 -1.80 2.29
N ALA A 170 -14.53 -1.26 2.61
CA ALA A 170 -13.34 -1.37 1.76
C ALA A 170 -13.02 -2.83 1.42
N ARG A 171 -13.10 -3.75 2.40
CA ARG A 171 -12.93 -5.19 2.19
C ARG A 171 -13.86 -5.74 1.11
N THR A 172 -15.15 -5.37 1.13
CA THR A 172 -16.10 -5.85 0.12
C THR A 172 -15.84 -5.27 -1.27
N VAL A 173 -15.35 -4.04 -1.34
CA VAL A 173 -14.93 -3.37 -2.58
C VAL A 173 -13.66 -4.01 -3.15
N VAL A 174 -12.66 -4.31 -2.32
CA VAL A 174 -11.47 -5.06 -2.74
C VAL A 174 -11.85 -6.44 -3.30
N ARG A 175 -12.80 -7.14 -2.67
CA ARG A 175 -13.32 -8.42 -3.21
C ARG A 175 -14.05 -8.25 -4.53
N ARG A 176 -14.66 -7.10 -4.80
CA ARG A 176 -15.24 -6.79 -6.11
C ARG A 176 -14.14 -6.58 -7.14
N ALA A 177 -13.13 -5.78 -6.82
CA ALA A 177 -11.95 -5.61 -7.68
C ALA A 177 -11.27 -6.94 -8.00
N GLU A 178 -11.13 -7.84 -7.02
CA GLU A 178 -10.61 -9.19 -7.21
C GLU A 178 -11.42 -9.99 -8.24
N ARG A 179 -12.77 -9.97 -8.16
CA ARG A 179 -13.62 -10.67 -9.13
C ARG A 179 -13.50 -10.07 -10.53
N SER A 180 -13.46 -8.75 -10.64
CA SER A 180 -13.25 -8.07 -11.91
C SER A 180 -11.89 -8.39 -12.52
N ALA A 181 -10.84 -8.50 -11.69
CA ALA A 181 -9.52 -8.90 -12.13
C ALA A 181 -9.47 -10.37 -12.61
N TRP A 182 -10.17 -11.30 -11.95
CA TRP A 182 -10.31 -12.67 -12.45
C TRP A 182 -11.08 -12.73 -13.77
N ALA A 183 -12.18 -11.97 -13.91
CA ALA A 183 -12.90 -11.88 -15.18
C ALA A 183 -12.02 -11.30 -16.30
N ALA A 184 -11.18 -10.30 -16.00
CA ALA A 184 -10.20 -9.80 -16.94
C ALA A 184 -9.14 -10.84 -17.30
N TYR A 185 -8.68 -11.63 -16.33
CA TYR A 185 -7.71 -12.69 -16.52
C TYR A 185 -8.24 -13.82 -17.40
N GLU A 186 -9.54 -14.15 -17.33
CA GLU A 186 -10.17 -15.11 -18.25
C GLU A 186 -10.07 -14.69 -19.72
N VAL A 187 -10.07 -13.38 -19.99
CA VAL A 187 -9.99 -12.81 -21.34
C VAL A 187 -8.54 -12.51 -21.76
N HIS A 188 -7.70 -12.06 -20.82
CA HIS A 188 -6.37 -11.51 -21.11
C HIS A 188 -5.22 -12.23 -20.40
N GLY A 189 -5.41 -13.47 -19.92
CA GLY A 189 -4.49 -14.17 -19.02
C GLY A 189 -3.04 -14.26 -19.51
N GLU A 190 -2.80 -14.34 -20.82
CA GLU A 190 -1.44 -14.37 -21.41
C GLU A 190 -0.66 -13.06 -21.22
N SER A 191 -1.35 -11.97 -20.88
CA SER A 191 -0.80 -10.61 -20.79
C SER A 191 -1.17 -9.90 -19.47
N MET A 192 -1.52 -10.68 -18.44
CA MET A 192 -1.84 -10.17 -17.10
C MET A 192 -1.01 -10.88 -16.04
N ASN A 193 -0.56 -10.13 -15.04
CA ASN A 193 0.16 -10.67 -13.90
C ASN A 193 -0.81 -11.25 -12.85
N VAL A 194 -0.78 -12.57 -12.63
CA VAL A 194 -1.63 -13.24 -11.63
C VAL A 194 -1.28 -12.83 -10.19
N LEU A 195 -0.05 -12.38 -9.90
CA LEU A 195 0.34 -11.93 -8.56
C LEU A 195 -0.44 -10.70 -8.11
N ALA A 196 -0.73 -9.77 -9.02
CA ALA A 196 -1.56 -8.60 -8.73
C ALA A 196 -3.00 -8.99 -8.30
N ILE A 197 -3.54 -10.09 -8.85
CA ILE A 197 -4.85 -10.62 -8.44
C ILE A 197 -4.76 -11.27 -7.05
N LYS A 198 -3.70 -12.06 -6.80
CA LYS A 198 -3.44 -12.66 -5.48
C LYS A 198 -3.24 -11.61 -4.38
N TYR A 199 -2.63 -10.48 -4.71
CA TYR A 199 -2.51 -9.33 -3.80
C TYR A 199 -3.89 -8.84 -3.33
N LEU A 200 -4.86 -8.67 -4.24
CA LEU A 200 -6.23 -8.25 -3.89
C LEU A 200 -6.93 -9.28 -2.99
N ASN A 201 -6.74 -10.58 -3.27
CA ASN A 201 -7.27 -11.66 -2.44
C ASN A 201 -6.76 -11.53 -0.99
N ARG A 202 -5.44 -11.44 -0.81
CA ARG A 202 -4.81 -11.33 0.51
C ARG A 202 -5.12 -10.00 1.20
N LEU A 203 -5.25 -8.91 0.44
CA LEU A 203 -5.63 -7.62 0.99
C LEU A 203 -7.04 -7.68 1.61
N SER A 204 -7.96 -8.43 1.01
CA SER A 204 -9.29 -8.59 1.59
C SER A 204 -9.27 -9.32 2.95
N ASP A 205 -8.34 -10.26 3.15
CA ASP A 205 -8.11 -10.90 4.44
C ASP A 205 -7.55 -9.91 5.46
N LEU A 206 -6.54 -9.12 5.06
CA LEU A 206 -5.93 -8.11 5.92
C LEU A 206 -6.97 -7.08 6.39
N LEU A 207 -7.82 -6.58 5.48
CA LEU A 207 -8.88 -5.63 5.84
C LEU A 207 -9.94 -6.24 6.78
N PHE A 208 -10.19 -7.54 6.68
CA PHE A 208 -11.03 -8.24 7.67
C PHE A 208 -10.38 -8.25 9.05
N ILE A 209 -9.10 -8.60 9.13
CA ILE A 209 -8.33 -8.65 10.38
C ILE A 209 -8.24 -7.25 11.00
N LEU A 210 -7.93 -6.23 10.21
CA LEU A 210 -7.85 -4.84 10.66
C LEU A 210 -9.20 -4.30 11.15
N ALA A 211 -10.31 -4.70 10.53
CA ALA A 211 -11.64 -4.32 11.02
C ALA A 211 -11.91 -4.90 12.42
N ARG A 212 -11.51 -6.14 12.66
CA ARG A 212 -11.61 -6.76 13.99
C ARG A 212 -10.66 -6.13 15.00
N HIS A 213 -9.45 -5.81 14.58
CA HIS A 213 -8.49 -5.06 15.39
C HIS A 213 -9.03 -3.68 15.78
N ALA A 214 -9.72 -2.99 14.88
CA ALA A 214 -10.40 -1.72 15.16
C ALA A 214 -11.61 -1.86 16.10
N ASN A 215 -12.12 -3.08 16.31
CA ASN A 215 -13.16 -3.41 17.28
C ASN A 215 -12.61 -4.01 18.58
N ARG A 216 -11.29 -4.14 18.76
CA ARG A 216 -10.70 -4.96 19.85
C ARG A 216 -11.14 -4.60 21.27
N GLU A 217 -11.53 -3.33 21.52
CA GLU A 217 -11.98 -2.88 22.84
C GLU A 217 -13.38 -3.39 23.18
N ASP A 218 -14.32 -3.34 22.22
CA ASP A 218 -15.72 -3.70 22.41
C ASP A 218 -16.07 -5.11 21.90
N GLY A 219 -15.24 -5.66 21.02
CA GLY A 219 -15.44 -6.92 20.31
C GLY A 219 -16.38 -6.83 19.11
N ASP A 220 -16.45 -7.93 18.35
CA ASP A 220 -17.33 -8.06 17.18
C ASP A 220 -18.70 -8.64 17.56
N VAL A 221 -19.76 -8.17 16.90
CA VAL A 221 -21.09 -8.79 17.02
C VAL A 221 -21.16 -10.03 16.15
N LEU A 222 -21.46 -11.19 16.75
CA LEU A 222 -21.54 -12.46 16.03
C LEU A 222 -22.91 -12.63 15.35
N TRP A 223 -22.89 -13.17 14.14
CA TRP A 223 -24.08 -13.62 13.44
C TRP A 223 -24.70 -14.83 14.17
N VAL A 224 -26.03 -14.79 14.33
CA VAL A 224 -26.86 -15.88 14.86
C VAL A 224 -27.66 -16.52 13.71
N PRO A 225 -27.28 -17.73 13.24
CA PRO A 225 -27.96 -18.39 12.13
C PRO A 225 -29.43 -18.68 12.48
N GLY A 226 -30.36 -18.12 11.70
CA GLY A 226 -31.81 -18.34 11.91
C GLY A 226 -32.33 -17.84 13.26
N GLY A 227 -31.72 -16.79 13.82
CA GLY A 227 -32.17 -16.12 15.05
C GLY A 227 -33.63 -15.64 14.98
N GLU A 228 -34.15 -15.15 16.11
CA GLU A 228 -35.58 -14.86 16.39
C GLU A 228 -36.56 -15.24 15.26
N ARG A 229 -36.84 -16.56 15.18
CA ARG A 229 -37.99 -17.13 14.50
C ARG A 229 -39.05 -17.48 15.54
#